data_AF-A0A5B7ABL5-F1
#
_entry.id   AF-A0A5B7ABL5-F1
#
_cell.length_a   1.000
_cell.length_b   1.000
_cell.length_c   1.000
_cell.angle_alpha   90.00
_cell.angle_beta   90.00
_cell.angle_gamma   90.00
#
_symmetry.space_group_name_H-M   'P 1'
#
loop_
_entity.id
_entity.type
_entity.pdbx_description
1 polymer ?
#
loop_
_entity_poly.entity_id
_entity_poly.type
_entity_poly.pdbx_seq_one_letter_code
_entity_poly.pdbx_strand_id
1 'polypeptide(L)'
;WSRIFPNGTGEINQAGVDHYNNFINALLANGIEPYVTLYHWDLPQALEDKYRGWLNPQIIKDFAIYAETCFQEFGDRVKHWITFNEPHTFAIQGYDVGLQAPGHCSILLRLFCRAGSSATDPYIVAHNTL
;
A
#
# COMPACT_ATOMS: atom_id res chain seq x y z
N TRP A 1 -3.66 -3.26 3.19
CA TRP A 1 -4.23 -3.82 1.94
C TRP A 1 -4.40 -5.34 1.95
N SER A 2 -3.33 -6.14 2.03
CA SER A 2 -3.37 -7.61 1.81
C SER A 2 -4.33 -8.39 2.74
N ARG A 3 -4.63 -7.86 3.93
CA ARG A 3 -5.61 -8.47 4.84
C ARG A 3 -7.06 -8.38 4.33
N ILE A 4 -7.40 -7.31 3.62
CA ILE A 4 -8.74 -7.07 3.05
C ILE A 4 -8.84 -7.69 1.66
N PHE A 5 -7.83 -7.51 0.82
CA PHE A 5 -7.71 -8.21 -0.47
C PHE A 5 -6.45 -9.08 -0.49
N PRO A 6 -6.54 -10.38 -0.17
CA PRO A 6 -5.39 -11.28 -0.16
C PRO A 6 -4.66 -11.36 -1.50
N ASN A 7 -5.42 -11.30 -2.60
CA ASN A 7 -4.90 -11.29 -3.97
C ASN A 7 -4.71 -9.87 -4.53
N GLY A 8 -4.80 -8.84 -3.67
CA GLY A 8 -4.72 -7.42 -4.00
C GLY A 8 -5.96 -6.82 -4.68
N THR A 9 -6.75 -7.63 -5.36
CA THR A 9 -8.05 -7.25 -5.93
C THR A 9 -9.01 -8.45 -5.91
N GLY A 10 -10.26 -8.24 -6.33
CA GLY A 10 -11.26 -9.31 -6.44
C GLY A 10 -12.10 -9.48 -5.19
N GLU A 11 -12.13 -10.69 -4.62
CA GLU A 11 -12.94 -10.99 -3.45
C GLU A 11 -12.30 -10.43 -2.17
N ILE A 12 -13.12 -9.81 -1.31
CA ILE A 12 -12.70 -9.35 0.01
C ILE A 12 -12.61 -10.52 0.98
N ASN A 13 -11.67 -10.43 1.92
CA ASN A 13 -11.61 -11.30 3.08
C ASN A 13 -12.44 -10.69 4.22
N GLN A 14 -13.65 -11.18 4.41
CA GLN A 14 -14.58 -10.67 5.44
C GLN A 14 -13.98 -10.70 6.85
N ALA A 15 -13.21 -11.73 7.21
CA ALA A 15 -12.55 -11.79 8.51
C ALA A 15 -11.52 -10.66 8.71
N GLY A 16 -10.92 -10.17 7.61
CA GLY A 16 -10.04 -9.01 7.61
C GLY A 16 -10.80 -7.70 7.86
N VAL A 17 -11.99 -7.56 7.28
CA VAL A 17 -12.90 -6.43 7.51
C VAL A 17 -13.41 -6.44 8.94
N ASP A 18 -13.87 -7.59 9.44
CA ASP A 18 -14.38 -7.76 10.80
C ASP A 18 -13.33 -7.41 11.86
N HIS A 19 -12.07 -7.77 11.61
CA HIS A 19 -10.96 -7.38 12.48
C HIS A 19 -10.86 -5.85 12.64
N TYR A 20 -10.86 -5.10 11.54
CA TYR A 20 -10.79 -3.64 11.61
C TYR A 20 -12.07 -3.02 12.17
N ASN A 21 -13.24 -3.57 11.86
CA ASN A 21 -14.50 -3.15 12.47
C ASN A 21 -14.45 -3.27 14.00
N ASN A 22 -14.01 -4.42 14.52
CA ASN A 22 -13.87 -4.64 15.95
C ASN A 22 -12.86 -3.68 16.58
N PHE A 23 -11.73 -3.45 15.91
CA PHE A 23 -10.70 -2.52 16.39
C PHE A 23 -11.19 -1.07 16.43
N ILE A 24 -11.83 -0.60 15.36
CA ILE A 24 -12.42 0.75 15.27
C ILE A 24 -13.50 0.93 16.34
N ASN A 25 -14.39 -0.04 16.50
CA ASN A 25 -15.42 0.00 17.54
C ASN A 25 -14.81 0.07 18.95
N ALA A 26 -13.73 -0.68 19.20
CA ALA A 26 -13.03 -0.63 20.48
C ALA A 26 -12.37 0.73 20.74
N LEU A 27 -11.75 1.35 19.73
CA LEU A 27 -11.19 2.70 19.86
C LEU A 27 -12.27 3.72 20.22
N LEU A 28 -13.38 3.71 19.47
CA LEU A 28 -14.49 4.65 19.67
C LEU A 28 -15.18 4.44 21.02
N ALA A 29 -15.36 3.19 21.46
CA ALA A 29 -15.91 2.88 22.79
C ALA A 29 -15.05 3.44 23.93
N ASN A 30 -13.75 3.69 23.67
CA ASN A 30 -12.81 4.31 24.61
C ASN A 30 -12.58 5.80 24.33
N GLY A 31 -13.38 6.44 23.46
CA GLY A 31 -13.25 7.86 23.13
C GLY A 31 -11.99 8.20 22.33
N ILE A 32 -11.36 7.21 21.67
CA ILE A 32 -10.18 7.41 20.84
C ILE A 32 -10.62 7.57 19.38
N GLU A 33 -10.28 8.71 18.79
CA GLU A 33 -10.61 9.00 17.38
C GLU A 33 -9.64 8.28 16.43
N PRO A 34 -10.13 7.46 15.48
CA PRO A 34 -9.26 6.75 14.55
C PRO A 34 -8.81 7.64 13.39
N TYR A 35 -7.50 7.74 13.21
CA TYR A 35 -6.85 8.28 12.01
C TYR A 35 -6.25 7.11 11.23
N VAL A 36 -6.84 6.78 10.09
CA VAL A 36 -6.51 5.53 9.37
C VAL A 36 -5.63 5.84 8.17
N THR A 37 -4.49 5.16 8.10
CA THR A 37 -3.64 5.14 6.91
C THR A 37 -4.04 3.97 6.02
N LEU A 38 -4.36 4.23 4.74
CA LEU A 38 -4.77 3.20 3.79
C LEU A 38 -3.58 2.36 3.31
N TYR A 39 -2.47 3.01 2.98
CA TYR A 39 -1.26 2.36 2.49
C TYR A 39 -0.04 2.72 3.34
N HIS A 40 0.56 1.72 3.96
CA HIS A 40 1.76 1.86 4.77
C HIS A 40 2.83 0.85 4.30
N TRP A 41 3.17 0.97 3.01
CA TRP A 41 4.21 0.17 2.36
C TRP A 41 3.88 -1.34 2.33
N ASP A 42 2.60 -1.67 2.49
CA ASP A 42 2.08 -3.02 2.67
C ASP A 42 1.39 -3.55 1.40
N LEU A 43 2.04 -3.32 0.25
CA LEU A 43 1.54 -3.77 -1.05
C LEU A 43 1.32 -5.30 -1.03
N PRO A 44 0.15 -5.80 -1.46
CA PRO A 44 -0.06 -7.24 -1.62
C PRO A 44 0.94 -7.82 -2.62
N GLN A 45 1.68 -8.85 -2.21
CA GLN A 45 2.68 -9.51 -3.06
C GLN A 45 2.09 -9.98 -4.40
N ALA A 46 0.82 -10.38 -4.41
CA ALA A 46 0.10 -10.75 -5.63
C ALA A 46 0.11 -9.66 -6.72
N LEU A 47 0.11 -8.38 -6.35
CA LEU A 47 0.18 -7.26 -7.31
C LEU A 47 1.62 -6.98 -7.78
N GLU A 48 2.59 -7.14 -6.88
CA GLU A 48 4.01 -7.10 -7.24
C GLU A 48 4.35 -8.21 -8.25
N ASP A 49 3.91 -9.44 -7.99
CA ASP A 49 4.14 -10.59 -8.87
C ASP A 49 3.40 -10.45 -10.22
N LYS A 50 2.18 -9.88 -10.19
CA LYS A 50 1.33 -9.76 -11.39
C LYS A 50 1.84 -8.71 -12.38
N TYR A 51 2.26 -7.55 -11.89
CA TYR A 51 2.63 -6.44 -12.77
C TYR A 51 3.71 -5.49 -12.21
N ARG A 52 4.42 -5.87 -11.14
CA ARG A 52 5.44 -5.05 -10.46
C ARG A 52 4.89 -3.87 -9.68
N GLY A 53 3.69 -4.02 -9.14
CA GLY A 53 3.16 -3.10 -8.13
C GLY A 53 3.14 -1.64 -8.60
N TRP A 54 3.76 -0.77 -7.81
CA TRP A 54 3.80 0.68 -8.06
C TRP A 54 4.56 1.09 -9.33
N LEU A 55 5.29 0.18 -9.98
CA LEU A 55 5.91 0.46 -11.28
C LEU A 55 4.92 0.40 -12.45
N ASN A 56 3.68 -0.06 -12.23
CA ASN A 56 2.68 -0.19 -13.27
C ASN A 56 1.44 0.67 -12.98
N PRO A 57 0.94 1.46 -13.94
CA PRO A 57 -0.21 2.34 -13.74
C PRO A 57 -1.53 1.58 -13.40
N GLN A 58 -1.62 0.27 -13.65
CA GLN A 58 -2.75 -0.54 -13.20
C GLN A 58 -2.97 -0.46 -11.67
N ILE A 59 -1.89 -0.22 -10.91
CA ILE A 59 -1.96 -0.08 -9.44
C ILE A 59 -2.90 1.03 -8.99
N ILE A 60 -3.07 2.09 -9.80
CA ILE A 60 -3.91 3.25 -9.49
C ILE A 60 -5.36 2.79 -9.34
N LYS A 61 -5.83 1.97 -10.30
CA LYS A 61 -7.18 1.41 -10.27
C LYS A 61 -7.36 0.42 -9.12
N ASP A 62 -6.39 -0.45 -8.90
CA ASP A 62 -6.49 -1.47 -7.86
C ASP A 62 -6.46 -0.83 -6.45
N PHE A 63 -5.65 0.22 -6.26
CA PHE A 63 -5.62 1.00 -5.03
C PHE A 63 -6.91 1.80 -4.83
N ALA A 64 -7.49 2.38 -5.88
CA ALA A 64 -8.76 3.08 -5.80
C ALA A 64 -9.90 2.16 -5.36
N ILE A 65 -9.97 0.93 -5.90
CA ILE A 65 -10.94 -0.09 -5.47
C ILE A 65 -10.74 -0.43 -3.99
N TYR A 66 -9.48 -0.64 -3.57
CA TYR A 66 -9.17 -0.92 -2.17
C TYR A 66 -9.58 0.23 -1.23
N ALA A 67 -9.27 1.48 -1.61
CA ALA A 67 -9.66 2.66 -0.85
C ALA A 67 -11.19 2.80 -0.77
N GLU A 68 -11.89 2.61 -1.88
CA GLU A 68 -13.36 2.64 -1.94
C GLU A 68 -13.98 1.60 -1.02
N THR A 69 -13.49 0.36 -1.03
CA THR A 69 -13.92 -0.68 -0.07
C THR A 69 -13.69 -0.24 1.37
N CYS A 70 -12.53 0.35 1.70
CA CYS A 70 -12.28 0.86 3.05
C CYS A 70 -13.26 1.99 3.45
N PHE A 71 -13.59 2.89 2.52
CA PHE A 71 -14.56 3.95 2.76
C PHE A 71 -15.98 3.41 2.96
N GLN A 72 -16.37 2.40 2.19
CA GLN A 72 -17.67 1.74 2.32
C GLN A 72 -17.80 1.00 3.66
N GLU A 73 -16.78 0.23 4.04
CA GLU A 73 -16.82 -0.62 5.24
C GLU A 73 -16.61 0.15 6.55
N PHE A 74 -15.83 1.24 6.53
CA PHE A 74 -15.39 1.93 7.75
C PHE A 74 -15.70 3.42 7.79
N GLY A 75 -16.09 4.04 6.67
CA GLY A 75 -16.28 5.49 6.56
C GLY A 75 -17.46 6.04 7.35
N ASP A 76 -18.37 5.17 7.81
CA ASP A 76 -19.43 5.55 8.74
C ASP A 76 -18.86 6.02 10.10
N ARG A 77 -17.72 5.46 10.51
CA ARG A 77 -17.03 5.71 11.79
C ARG A 77 -15.69 6.43 11.67
N VAL A 78 -14.89 6.12 10.64
CA VAL A 78 -13.58 6.74 10.40
C VAL A 78 -13.74 8.02 9.59
N LYS A 79 -13.35 9.16 10.17
CA LYS A 79 -13.48 10.49 9.54
C LYS A 79 -12.17 11.10 9.07
N HIS A 80 -11.04 10.54 9.51
CA HIS A 80 -9.71 11.01 9.16
C HIS A 80 -8.93 9.92 8.42
N TRP A 81 -8.60 10.21 7.17
CA TRP A 81 -7.94 9.29 6.26
C TRP A 81 -6.60 9.85 5.81
N ILE A 82 -5.59 8.99 5.80
CA ILE A 82 -4.27 9.23 5.22
C ILE A 82 -4.13 8.22 4.08
N THR A 83 -3.97 8.69 2.85
CA THR A 83 -3.88 7.80 1.68
C THR A 83 -2.57 7.00 1.72
N PHE A 84 -1.45 7.70 1.79
CA PHE A 84 -0.11 7.13 1.77
C PHE A 84 0.73 7.59 2.96
N ASN A 85 1.40 6.66 3.62
CA ASN A 85 2.50 7.00 4.52
C ASN A 85 3.79 7.27 3.72
N GLU A 86 4.39 8.43 3.91
CA GLU A 86 5.73 8.79 3.42
C GLU A 86 6.06 8.34 1.96
N PRO A 87 5.35 8.88 0.96
CA PRO A 87 5.52 8.44 -0.44
C PRO A 87 6.94 8.61 -0.98
N HIS A 88 7.61 9.70 -0.61
CA HIS A 88 9.02 9.91 -0.93
C HIS A 88 9.90 8.78 -0.36
N THR A 89 9.70 8.42 0.92
CA THR A 89 10.57 7.45 1.59
C THR A 89 10.46 6.06 0.97
N PHE A 90 9.25 5.56 0.69
CA PHE A 90 9.13 4.21 0.12
C PHE A 90 9.56 4.15 -1.35
N ALA A 91 9.38 5.22 -2.12
CA ALA A 91 9.90 5.29 -3.49
C ALA A 91 11.43 5.20 -3.50
N ILE A 92 12.11 5.96 -2.64
CA ILE A 92 13.59 5.95 -2.56
C ILE A 92 14.09 4.63 -1.94
N GLN A 93 13.57 4.23 -0.79
CA GLN A 93 14.10 3.05 -0.08
C GLN A 93 13.77 1.74 -0.79
N GLY A 94 12.64 1.66 -1.50
CA GLY A 94 12.18 0.47 -2.21
C GLY A 94 12.69 0.36 -3.65
N TYR A 95 12.96 1.49 -4.32
CA TYR A 95 13.25 1.52 -5.76
C TYR A 95 14.52 2.30 -6.18
N ASP A 96 15.21 2.97 -5.25
CA ASP A 96 16.54 3.55 -5.47
C ASP A 96 17.61 2.81 -4.67
N VAL A 97 17.49 2.81 -3.34
CA VAL A 97 18.51 2.22 -2.45
C VAL A 97 18.34 0.71 -2.34
N GLY A 98 17.11 0.22 -2.50
CA GLY A 98 16.74 -1.20 -2.43
C GLY A 98 16.86 -1.81 -1.02
N LEU A 99 16.79 -1.00 0.04
CA LEU A 99 16.84 -1.46 1.44
C LEU A 99 15.49 -1.93 1.98
N GLN A 100 14.39 -1.41 1.41
CA GLN A 100 13.02 -1.80 1.76
C GLN A 100 12.40 -2.58 0.61
N ALA A 101 11.30 -3.30 0.87
CA ALA A 101 10.57 -3.98 -0.19
C ALA A 101 10.14 -2.99 -1.31
N PRO A 102 10.16 -3.38 -2.60
CA PRO A 102 10.53 -4.71 -3.11
C PRO A 102 12.05 -4.95 -3.26
N GLY A 103 12.89 -3.98 -2.92
CA GLY A 103 14.36 -4.12 -2.99
C GLY A 103 14.92 -3.92 -4.39
N HIS A 104 14.30 -3.02 -5.17
CA HIS A 104 14.77 -2.66 -6.49
C HIS A 104 15.86 -1.59 -6.40
N CYS A 105 16.96 -1.79 -7.13
CA CYS A 105 18.00 -0.79 -7.36
C CYS A 105 18.83 -1.12 -8.60
N SER A 106 19.59 -0.14 -9.09
CA SER A 106 20.56 -0.37 -10.18
C SER A 106 21.63 -1.40 -9.77
N ILE A 107 21.90 -2.39 -10.64
CA ILE A 107 22.86 -3.49 -10.41
C ILE A 107 24.26 -3.01 -9.98
N LEU A 108 24.73 -1.89 -10.52
CA LEU A 108 26.04 -1.31 -10.19
C LEU A 108 26.10 -0.71 -8.78
N LEU A 109 24.95 -0.42 -8.16
CA LEU A 109 24.84 0.30 -6.89
C LEU A 109 24.74 -0.60 -5.65
N ARG A 110 24.67 -1.93 -5.80
CA ARG A 110 24.86 -2.94 -4.72
C ARG A 110 24.79 -4.36 -5.32
N LEU A 111 25.73 -5.25 -4.94
CA LEU A 111 25.77 -6.69 -5.29
C LEU A 111 24.51 -7.51 -4.88
N PHE A 112 23.48 -6.86 -4.32
CA PHE A 112 22.36 -7.48 -3.61
C PHE A 112 20.98 -7.20 -4.23
N CYS A 113 20.85 -6.20 -5.10
CA CYS A 113 19.56 -5.90 -5.74
C CYS A 113 19.31 -6.84 -6.91
N ARG A 114 18.09 -7.36 -6.99
CA ARG A 114 17.72 -8.39 -7.98
C ARG A 114 17.36 -7.79 -9.35
N ALA A 115 16.84 -6.56 -9.36
CA ALA A 115 16.36 -5.87 -10.56
C ALA A 115 16.15 -4.38 -10.26
N GLY A 116 15.89 -3.60 -11.32
CA GLY A 116 15.45 -2.21 -11.23
C GLY A 116 16.44 -1.19 -11.79
N SER A 117 16.00 0.05 -11.83
CA SER A 117 16.79 1.20 -12.28
C SER A 117 16.55 2.39 -11.35
N SER A 118 17.55 2.68 -10.49
CA SER A 118 17.54 3.81 -9.56
C SER A 118 17.35 5.16 -10.25
N ALA A 119 17.66 5.26 -11.56
CA ALA A 119 17.50 6.48 -12.34
C ALA A 119 16.06 6.73 -12.80
N THR A 120 15.16 5.74 -12.74
CA THR A 120 13.81 5.81 -13.33
C THR A 120 12.73 5.34 -12.37
N ASP A 121 12.94 4.21 -11.70
CA ASP A 121 11.92 3.50 -10.94
C ASP A 121 11.34 4.34 -9.78
N PRO A 122 12.14 5.08 -8.98
CA PRO A 122 11.59 5.94 -7.92
C PRO A 122 10.63 7.01 -8.45
N TYR A 123 10.90 7.55 -9.65
CA TYR A 123 10.06 8.58 -10.25
C TYR A 123 8.76 8.00 -10.80
N ILE A 124 8.80 6.80 -11.38
CA ILE A 124 7.59 6.10 -11.83
C ILE A 124 6.70 5.77 -10.64
N VAL A 125 7.29 5.24 -9.56
CA VAL A 125 6.58 4.92 -8.32
C VAL A 125 5.98 6.17 -7.70
N ALA A 126 6.75 7.24 -7.56
CA ALA A 126 6.25 8.52 -7.06
C ALA A 126 5.11 9.05 -7.94
N HIS A 127 5.22 8.96 -9.26
CA HIS A 127 4.17 9.40 -10.18
C HIS A 127 2.86 8.61 -10.01
N ASN A 128 2.93 7.28 -9.91
CA ASN A 128 1.74 6.45 -9.72
C ASN A 128 1.13 6.56 -8.31
N THR A 129 1.84 7.16 -7.35
CA THR A 129 1.37 7.38 -5.98
C THR A 129 0.61 8.71 -5.82
N LEU A 130 0.82 9.66 -6.74
CA LEU A 130 0.21 11.00 -6.75
C LEU A 130 -1.18 10.98 -7.38
#